data_AF-A0A2N0BLI8-F1
#
_entry.id   AF-A0A2N0BLI8-F1
#
_cell.length_a   1.000
_cell.length_b   1.000
_cell.length_c   1.000
_cell.angle_alpha   90.00
_cell.angle_beta   90.00
_cell.angle_gamma   90.00
#
_symmetry.space_group_name_H-M   'P 1'
#
loop_
_entity.id
_entity.type
_entity.pdbx_description
1 polymer ?
#
loop_
_entity_poly.entity_id
_entity_poly.type
_entity_poly.pdbx_seq_one_letter_code
_entity_poly.pdbx_strand_id
1 'polypeptide(L)'
;MKISKPRNRTDIDSAKISMFKRRRRFGKIRMKFIVVGFVFFTGMYCAVVPFLPTARGPENRPQPRAIRKGKTIRAKELKCCLVGKKLGNAIELDSVCVGKTRTVFTFRCLLSHRICVYPERLKMTDSNSNRYKPLGINRIEKCPRLVKVPKGHRFQWYFEPLTGRPKFVEVSEEVDFNYLRKDFHSIPKEEWIWWHWEKVDLSQCVPKE
;
A
#
# COMPACT_ATOMS: atom_id res chain seq x y z
N MET A 1 -27.13 -33.40 -53.59
CA MET A 1 -26.46 -34.05 -52.45
C MET A 1 -24.99 -34.22 -52.76
N LYS A 2 -24.09 -33.47 -52.13
CA LYS A 2 -22.64 -33.67 -52.25
C LYS A 2 -22.10 -34.04 -50.87
N ILE A 3 -21.47 -35.21 -50.84
CA ILE A 3 -20.97 -35.89 -49.66
C ILE A 3 -19.55 -35.39 -49.36
N SER A 4 -19.32 -35.11 -48.09
CA SER A 4 -18.05 -34.81 -47.40
C SER A 4 -17.01 -35.93 -47.55
N LYS A 5 -15.68 -35.71 -47.55
CA LYS A 5 -14.79 -35.61 -46.36
C LYS A 5 -13.29 -35.67 -46.80
N PRO A 6 -12.28 -35.52 -45.89
CA PRO A 6 -11.03 -34.77 -46.10
C PRO A 6 -9.72 -35.59 -45.91
N ARG A 7 -8.55 -34.95 -46.15
CA ARG A 7 -7.17 -35.16 -45.60
C ARG A 7 -6.17 -34.59 -46.63
N ASN A 8 -4.96 -34.09 -46.35
CA ASN A 8 -4.00 -34.08 -45.22
C ASN A 8 -3.09 -32.84 -45.44
N ARG A 9 -2.59 -32.10 -44.43
CA ARG A 9 -1.22 -32.26 -43.83
C ARG A 9 -0.14 -32.46 -44.91
N THR A 10 0.89 -31.63 -45.08
CA THR A 10 1.81 -30.95 -44.15
C THR A 10 2.76 -30.14 -45.04
N ASP A 11 3.04 -28.87 -44.76
CA ASP A 11 4.26 -28.19 -45.25
C ASP A 11 4.38 -26.78 -44.66
N ILE A 12 4.77 -26.68 -43.39
CA ILE A 12 5.44 -25.47 -42.86
C ILE A 12 6.40 -25.93 -41.75
N ASP A 13 7.48 -26.61 -42.14
CA ASP A 13 8.67 -26.80 -41.30
C ASP A 13 9.89 -26.42 -42.15
N SER A 14 10.24 -25.13 -42.16
CA SER A 14 11.56 -24.61 -42.59
C SER A 14 11.68 -23.11 -42.31
N ALA A 15 11.74 -22.71 -41.04
CA ALA A 15 12.32 -21.42 -40.64
C ALA A 15 12.56 -21.32 -39.11
N LYS A 16 13.12 -22.37 -38.51
CA LYS A 16 13.80 -22.28 -37.22
C LYS A 16 15.13 -23.01 -37.38
N ILE A 17 16.23 -22.26 -37.39
CA ILE A 17 17.60 -22.61 -36.95
C ILE A 17 18.52 -21.58 -37.60
N SER A 18 18.82 -20.52 -36.85
CA SER A 18 19.79 -19.43 -37.11
C SER A 18 19.23 -18.24 -36.31
N MET A 19 19.74 -17.79 -35.16
CA MET A 19 21.12 -17.68 -34.71
C MET A 19 21.18 -17.79 -33.18
N PHE A 20 21.70 -18.91 -32.68
CA PHE A 20 22.10 -19.05 -31.27
C PHE A 20 23.63 -19.05 -31.22
N LYS A 21 24.25 -17.87 -31.24
CA LYS A 21 25.63 -17.61 -30.77
C LYS A 21 26.06 -16.19 -31.14
N ARG A 22 26.08 -15.28 -30.18
CA ARG A 22 27.23 -14.36 -30.02
C ARG A 22 27.19 -13.57 -28.71
N ARG A 23 28.15 -13.96 -27.86
CA ARG A 23 29.01 -13.08 -27.06
C ARG A 23 28.36 -12.32 -25.91
N ARG A 24 28.43 -12.97 -24.75
CA ARG A 24 28.95 -12.35 -23.52
C ARG A 24 30.15 -11.47 -23.88
N ARG A 25 30.10 -10.17 -23.57
CA ARG A 25 31.31 -9.38 -23.31
C ARG A 25 31.08 -8.45 -22.13
N PHE A 26 31.95 -8.65 -21.16
CA PHE A 26 32.27 -7.82 -20.02
C PHE A 26 32.14 -6.31 -20.28
N GLY A 27 31.32 -5.65 -19.47
CA GLY A 27 31.37 -4.21 -19.22
C GLY A 27 31.76 -3.96 -17.77
N LYS A 28 33.00 -4.31 -17.40
CA LYS A 28 33.62 -3.99 -16.12
C LYS A 28 34.52 -2.77 -16.37
N ILE A 29 33.97 -1.56 -16.27
CA ILE A 29 34.74 -0.32 -16.43
C ILE A 29 34.81 0.39 -15.07
N ARG A 30 35.97 0.16 -14.43
CA ARG A 30 36.78 1.09 -13.64
C ARG A 30 36.05 2.12 -12.75
N MET A 31 35.91 1.74 -11.48
CA MET A 31 36.28 2.61 -10.36
C MET A 31 37.70 3.14 -10.58
N LYS A 32 37.92 4.46 -10.48
CA LYS A 32 39.21 5.10 -10.15
C LYS A 32 39.05 6.63 -10.03
N PHE A 33 39.34 7.14 -8.82
CA PHE A 33 39.70 8.53 -8.47
C PHE A 33 38.61 9.59 -8.72
N ILE A 34 38.13 10.33 -7.71
CA ILE A 34 38.84 11.43 -7.04
C ILE A 34 38.48 11.45 -5.55
N VAL A 35 39.46 11.11 -4.72
CA VAL A 35 39.56 11.48 -3.30
C VAL A 35 40.54 12.66 -3.27
N VAL A 36 40.04 13.89 -3.32
CA VAL A 36 40.80 15.10 -2.93
C VAL A 36 39.77 16.13 -2.49
N GLY A 37 39.85 16.57 -1.23
CA GLY A 37 38.91 17.55 -0.66
C GLY A 37 38.59 17.33 0.82
N PHE A 38 39.45 16.60 1.55
CA PHE A 38 39.52 16.64 3.00
C PHE A 38 40.83 17.34 3.36
N VAL A 39 40.82 18.09 4.45
CA VAL A 39 41.91 18.94 4.99
C VAL A 39 41.96 20.32 4.34
N PHE A 40 41.40 21.32 5.03
CA PHE A 40 42.05 22.56 5.44
C PHE A 40 40.97 23.46 6.04
N PHE A 41 40.98 23.61 7.37
CA PHE A 41 40.66 24.81 8.15
C PHE A 41 40.43 24.43 9.62
N THR A 42 41.47 23.86 10.22
CA THR A 42 41.81 24.11 11.62
C THR A 42 42.33 25.54 11.72
N GLY A 43 41.56 26.43 12.35
CA GLY A 43 42.00 27.77 12.74
C GLY A 43 41.10 28.24 13.88
N MET A 44 41.44 27.94 15.12
CA MET A 44 42.24 28.82 15.98
C MET A 44 41.51 30.14 16.28
N TYR A 45 40.56 30.08 17.22
CA TYR A 45 40.15 31.23 18.04
C TYR A 45 39.92 30.77 19.47
N CYS A 46 41.03 30.42 20.13
CA CYS A 46 41.15 30.63 21.58
C CYS A 46 41.62 32.06 21.75
N ALA A 47 40.72 32.97 22.14
CA ALA A 47 41.11 34.28 22.65
C ALA A 47 39.98 34.89 23.49
N VAL A 48 40.25 34.89 24.80
CA VAL A 48 39.93 35.96 25.75
C VAL A 48 38.46 36.16 26.13
N VAL A 49 38.15 35.60 27.29
CA VAL A 49 37.11 36.07 28.22
C VAL A 49 37.57 37.38 28.85
N PRO A 50 36.78 38.47 28.77
CA PRO A 50 36.76 39.45 29.83
C PRO A 50 35.50 39.26 30.68
N PHE A 51 35.74 39.02 31.97
CA PHE A 51 34.75 39.12 33.03
C PHE A 51 34.10 40.51 33.00
N LEU A 52 32.77 40.55 32.87
CA LEU A 52 31.94 41.71 33.18
C LEU A 52 30.96 41.32 34.29
N PRO A 53 30.88 42.08 35.40
CA PRO A 53 29.96 41.79 36.48
C PRO A 53 28.57 42.34 36.10
N THR A 54 27.70 41.49 35.57
CA THR A 54 26.30 41.88 35.37
C THR A 54 25.58 41.84 36.72
N ALA A 55 25.26 43.04 37.20
CA ALA A 55 24.38 43.28 38.32
C ALA A 55 23.07 42.48 38.19
N ARG A 56 22.70 41.80 39.27
CA ARG A 56 21.42 41.10 39.43
C ARG A 56 20.27 42.10 39.37
N GLY A 57 19.66 42.25 38.18
CA GLY A 57 18.30 42.76 38.07
C GLY A 57 17.30 41.65 38.44
N PRO A 58 16.17 41.96 39.10
CA PRO A 58 15.12 40.98 39.35
C PRO A 58 14.42 40.68 38.03
N GLU A 59 14.93 39.69 37.31
CA GLU A 59 14.30 39.16 36.12
C GLU A 59 13.05 38.39 36.54
N ASN A 60 11.90 39.01 36.27
CA ASN A 60 10.57 38.42 36.32
C ASN A 60 10.57 37.09 35.55
N ARG A 61 10.78 35.98 36.26
CA ARG A 61 10.50 34.65 35.73
C ARG A 61 8.99 34.58 35.45
N PRO A 62 8.54 34.46 34.18
CA PRO A 62 7.18 34.05 33.95
C PRO A 62 6.99 32.67 34.59
N GLN A 63 6.10 32.57 35.57
CA GLN A 63 5.64 31.30 36.12
C GLN A 63 5.33 30.35 34.94
N PRO A 64 5.77 29.09 34.98
CA PRO A 64 5.32 28.11 34.01
C PRO A 64 3.81 28.00 34.15
N ARG A 65 3.08 28.61 33.19
CA ARG A 65 1.63 28.43 33.06
C ARG A 65 1.40 26.93 33.02
N ALA A 66 0.66 26.42 34.00
CA ALA A 66 0.19 25.04 33.99
C ALA A 66 -0.41 24.79 32.61
N ILE A 67 0.27 23.97 31.81
CA ILE A 67 -0.27 23.44 30.58
C ILE A 67 -1.50 22.66 31.04
N ARG A 68 -2.67 23.27 30.88
CA ARG A 68 -3.95 22.57 31.04
C ARG A 68 -3.82 21.36 30.14
N LYS A 69 -3.66 20.17 30.74
CA LYS A 69 -3.72 18.88 30.05
C LYS A 69 -5.03 18.92 29.30
N GLY A 70 -4.94 19.24 28.00
CA GLY A 70 -6.08 19.22 27.11
C GLY A 70 -6.68 17.84 27.27
N LYS A 71 -7.98 17.79 27.56
CA LYS A 71 -8.75 16.55 27.58
C LYS A 71 -8.30 15.75 26.37
N THR A 72 -7.57 14.66 26.61
CA THR A 72 -7.27 13.67 25.59
C THR A 72 -8.64 13.22 25.11
N ILE A 73 -9.05 13.73 23.94
CA ILE A 73 -10.28 13.33 23.29
C ILE A 73 -10.13 11.81 23.18
N ARG A 74 -10.87 11.06 24.00
CA ARG A 74 -10.79 9.59 24.05
C ARG A 74 -10.87 9.13 22.60
N ALA A 75 -9.77 8.55 22.10
CA ALA A 75 -9.75 7.97 20.77
C ALA A 75 -10.92 6.98 20.74
N LYS A 76 -11.94 7.27 19.91
CA LYS A 76 -13.13 6.44 19.81
C LYS A 76 -12.67 5.03 19.47
N GLU A 77 -12.97 4.10 20.37
CA GLU A 77 -12.46 2.74 20.38
C GLU A 77 -12.84 2.01 19.09
N LEU A 78 -11.84 1.65 18.29
CA LEU A 78 -11.98 0.76 17.14
C LEU A 78 -11.93 -0.68 17.67
N LYS A 79 -12.96 -1.48 17.43
CA LYS A 79 -12.95 -2.91 17.77
C LYS A 79 -12.51 -3.72 16.58
N CYS A 80 -11.44 -4.50 16.75
CA CYS A 80 -10.80 -5.23 15.67
C CYS A 80 -10.97 -6.74 15.85
N CYS A 81 -11.11 -7.43 14.74
CA CYS A 81 -11.16 -8.88 14.63
C CYS A 81 -10.15 -9.34 13.58
N LEU A 82 -9.56 -10.52 13.81
CA LEU A 82 -8.69 -11.16 12.84
C LEU A 82 -9.54 -11.93 11.84
N VAL A 83 -9.19 -11.83 10.55
CA VAL A 83 -9.97 -12.45 9.46
C VAL A 83 -9.15 -13.54 8.76
N GLY A 84 -7.91 -13.24 8.36
CA GLY A 84 -7.01 -14.21 7.74
C GLY A 84 -7.46 -14.76 6.37
N LYS A 85 -8.31 -14.02 5.62
CA LYS A 85 -8.81 -14.47 4.31
C LYS A 85 -7.84 -14.11 3.20
N LYS A 86 -7.35 -15.10 2.47
CA LYS A 86 -6.36 -14.94 1.39
C LYS A 86 -7.04 -14.73 0.03
N LEU A 87 -6.43 -13.86 -0.77
CA LEU A 87 -6.71 -13.70 -2.19
C LEU A 87 -5.53 -14.28 -2.98
N GLY A 88 -5.70 -15.53 -3.43
CA GLY A 88 -4.61 -16.33 -3.97
C GLY A 88 -3.44 -16.44 -2.98
N ASN A 89 -2.22 -16.31 -3.51
CA ASN A 89 -0.98 -16.39 -2.73
C ASN A 89 -0.34 -15.02 -2.44
N ALA A 90 -0.98 -13.92 -2.83
CA ALA A 90 -0.33 -12.60 -2.87
C ALA A 90 -0.75 -11.68 -1.72
N ILE A 91 -2.04 -11.65 -1.38
CA ILE A 91 -2.61 -10.69 -0.42
C ILE A 91 -3.55 -11.43 0.54
N GLU A 92 -3.53 -11.02 1.80
CA GLU A 92 -4.42 -11.49 2.85
C GLU A 92 -5.17 -10.30 3.46
N LEU A 93 -6.49 -10.44 3.63
CA LEU A 93 -7.26 -9.59 4.53
C LEU A 93 -6.98 -10.04 5.96
N ASP A 94 -6.08 -9.31 6.63
CA ASP A 94 -5.49 -9.64 7.93
C ASP A 94 -6.50 -9.39 9.05
N SER A 95 -7.10 -8.19 9.06
CA SER A 95 -8.03 -7.77 10.12
C SER A 95 -9.04 -6.74 9.65
N VAL A 96 -10.18 -6.69 10.33
CA VAL A 96 -11.21 -5.64 10.18
C VAL A 96 -11.41 -4.94 11.50
N CYS A 97 -11.48 -3.62 11.49
CA CYS A 97 -11.81 -2.81 12.67
C CYS A 97 -13.08 -1.99 12.43
N VAL A 98 -14.05 -2.13 13.31
CA VAL A 98 -15.32 -1.40 13.27
C VAL A 98 -15.30 -0.32 14.35
N GLY A 99 -15.61 0.92 13.96
CA GLY A 99 -15.69 2.04 14.88
C GLY A 99 -16.79 3.01 14.51
N LYS A 100 -17.07 3.94 15.43
CA LYS A 100 -18.15 4.93 15.26
C LYS A 100 -17.93 5.92 14.11
N THR A 101 -16.68 6.10 13.68
CA THR A 101 -16.32 7.09 12.65
C THR A 101 -15.99 6.47 11.31
N ARG A 102 -15.56 5.21 11.30
CA ARG A 102 -15.11 4.50 10.10
C ARG A 102 -14.97 3.00 10.36
N THR A 103 -15.02 2.25 9.26
CA THR A 103 -14.64 0.85 9.19
C THR A 103 -13.28 0.74 8.50
N VAL A 104 -12.38 -0.11 9.00
CA VAL A 104 -11.01 -0.24 8.50
C VAL A 104 -10.73 -1.68 8.11
N PHE A 105 -10.34 -1.91 6.87
CA PHE A 105 -9.83 -3.20 6.40
C PHE A 105 -8.32 -3.09 6.31
N THR A 106 -7.61 -3.99 6.99
CA THR A 106 -6.15 -4.06 6.94
C THR A 106 -5.74 -5.31 6.18
N PHE A 107 -4.89 -5.11 5.19
CA PHE A 107 -4.40 -6.16 4.32
C PHE A 107 -2.90 -6.34 4.52
N ARG A 108 -2.43 -7.54 4.20
CA ARG A 108 -1.02 -7.92 4.31
C ARG A 108 -0.57 -8.61 3.02
N CYS A 109 0.55 -8.16 2.46
CA CYS A 109 1.21 -8.82 1.34
C CYS A 109 1.93 -10.09 1.83
N LEU A 110 1.58 -11.25 1.27
CA LEU A 110 2.20 -12.53 1.60
C LEU A 110 3.52 -12.76 0.86
N LEU A 111 3.69 -12.09 -0.29
CA LEU A 111 4.87 -12.11 -1.15
C LEU A 111 5.21 -10.67 -1.57
N SER A 112 6.45 -10.43 -1.97
CA SER A 112 6.85 -9.14 -2.56
C SER A 112 6.21 -9.00 -3.94
N HIS A 113 5.42 -7.94 -4.15
CA HIS A 113 4.67 -7.76 -5.38
C HIS A 113 4.56 -6.28 -5.77
N ARG A 114 4.16 -6.00 -7.01
CA ARG A 114 3.83 -4.64 -7.45
C ARG A 114 2.34 -4.44 -7.27
N ILE A 115 1.96 -3.42 -6.51
CA ILE A 115 0.55 -3.14 -6.21
C ILE A 115 0.26 -1.66 -6.35
N CYS A 116 -0.98 -1.36 -6.66
CA CYS A 116 -1.62 -0.07 -6.44
C CYS A 116 -3.13 -0.35 -6.27
N VAL A 117 -3.91 0.69 -5.97
CA VAL A 117 -5.38 0.60 -5.85
C VAL A 117 -6.06 1.77 -6.57
N TYR A 118 -7.28 1.56 -7.05
CA TYR A 118 -8.21 2.61 -7.50
C TYR A 118 -9.21 2.96 -6.39
N PRO A 119 -8.96 3.99 -5.55
CA PRO A 119 -9.81 4.31 -4.41
C PRO A 119 -11.27 4.58 -4.78
N GLU A 120 -11.49 5.18 -5.95
CA GLU A 120 -12.82 5.51 -6.48
C GLU A 120 -13.64 4.28 -6.89
N ARG A 121 -13.00 3.10 -6.96
CA ARG A 121 -13.61 1.82 -7.33
C ARG A 121 -13.78 0.87 -6.16
N LEU A 122 -13.39 1.31 -4.97
CA LEU A 122 -13.58 0.55 -3.75
C LEU A 122 -15.07 0.48 -3.41
N LYS A 123 -15.56 -0.73 -3.20
CA LYS A 123 -16.93 -1.03 -2.82
C LYS A 123 -16.96 -1.82 -1.53
N MET A 124 -17.91 -1.49 -0.67
CA MET A 124 -18.27 -2.29 0.48
C MET A 124 -19.80 -2.41 0.53
N THR A 125 -20.27 -3.65 0.61
CA THR A 125 -21.69 -3.97 0.80
C THR A 125 -21.83 -4.91 1.99
N ASP A 126 -22.86 -4.75 2.81
CA ASP A 126 -23.12 -5.66 3.92
C ASP A 126 -24.23 -6.68 3.64
N SER A 127 -24.43 -7.61 4.57
CA SER A 127 -25.49 -8.63 4.51
C SER A 127 -26.92 -8.05 4.49
N ASN A 128 -27.09 -6.76 4.82
CA ASN A 128 -28.36 -6.05 4.81
C ASN A 128 -28.53 -5.21 3.53
N SER A 129 -27.64 -5.40 2.54
CA SER A 129 -27.61 -4.65 1.28
C SER A 129 -27.29 -3.16 1.43
N ASN A 130 -26.79 -2.72 2.59
CA ASN A 130 -26.27 -1.35 2.73
C ASN A 130 -24.94 -1.23 1.99
N ARG A 131 -24.78 -0.11 1.29
CA ARG A 131 -23.54 0.26 0.60
C ARG A 131 -22.84 1.37 1.35
N TYR A 132 -21.53 1.29 1.43
CA TYR A 132 -20.72 2.22 2.22
C TYR A 132 -19.69 2.91 1.33
N LYS A 133 -19.57 4.23 1.48
CA LYS A 133 -18.62 4.99 0.67
C LYS A 133 -17.18 4.77 1.16
N PRO A 134 -16.21 4.67 0.24
CA PRO A 134 -14.81 4.69 0.61
C PRO A 134 -14.43 6.08 1.13
N LEU A 135 -13.72 6.12 2.26
CA LEU A 135 -13.18 7.34 2.87
C LEU A 135 -11.72 7.58 2.47
N GLY A 136 -11.00 6.53 2.08
CA GLY A 136 -9.63 6.64 1.63
C GLY A 136 -8.82 5.37 1.80
N ILE A 137 -7.53 5.50 1.54
CA ILE A 137 -6.54 4.42 1.57
C ILE A 137 -5.31 4.87 2.39
N ASN A 138 -4.53 3.92 2.89
CA ASN A 138 -3.28 4.22 3.58
C ASN A 138 -2.19 3.18 3.25
N ARG A 139 -0.94 3.66 3.14
CA ARG A 139 0.26 2.84 2.83
C ARG A 139 0.17 2.02 1.55
N ILE A 140 -0.58 2.52 0.56
CA ILE A 140 -0.63 1.97 -0.79
C ILE A 140 -0.77 3.14 -1.77
N GLU A 141 -0.14 3.05 -2.93
CA GLU A 141 -0.20 4.09 -3.97
C GLU A 141 -1.48 3.94 -4.79
N LYS A 142 -1.96 5.08 -5.31
CA LYS A 142 -3.07 5.10 -6.25
C LYS A 142 -2.57 4.69 -7.64
N CYS A 143 -3.37 3.89 -8.33
CA CYS A 143 -3.09 3.56 -9.72
C CYS A 143 -3.19 4.82 -10.63
N PRO A 144 -2.46 4.87 -11.76
CA PRO A 144 -1.67 3.80 -12.38
C PRO A 144 -0.26 3.61 -11.78
N ARG A 145 0.10 4.34 -10.71
CA ARG A 145 1.44 4.28 -10.11
C ARG A 145 1.64 2.98 -9.33
N LEU A 146 2.16 1.96 -10.01
CA LEU A 146 2.57 0.70 -9.39
C LEU A 146 3.81 0.88 -8.52
N VAL A 147 3.77 0.36 -7.30
CA VAL A 147 4.94 0.31 -6.40
C VAL A 147 5.23 -1.12 -5.98
N LYS A 148 6.51 -1.49 -6.02
CA LYS A 148 6.98 -2.77 -5.49
C LYS A 148 7.03 -2.68 -3.96
N VAL A 149 6.24 -3.51 -3.29
CA VAL A 149 6.22 -3.61 -1.83
C VAL A 149 6.87 -4.92 -1.37
N PRO A 150 7.54 -4.93 -0.21
CA PRO A 150 8.12 -6.15 0.33
C PRO A 150 7.06 -7.08 0.91
N LYS A 151 7.39 -8.38 1.04
CA LYS A 151 6.61 -9.33 1.85
C LYS A 151 6.38 -8.78 3.26
N GLY A 152 5.16 -8.96 3.77
CA GLY A 152 4.72 -8.46 5.07
C GLY A 152 4.25 -7.01 5.06
N HIS A 153 4.37 -6.29 3.93
CA HIS A 153 3.83 -4.94 3.80
C HIS A 153 2.34 -4.92 4.14
N ARG A 154 1.92 -3.92 4.90
CA ARG A 154 0.53 -3.73 5.34
C ARG A 154 -0.02 -2.41 4.81
N PHE A 155 -1.22 -2.46 4.29
CA PHE A 155 -1.96 -1.30 3.80
C PHE A 155 -3.43 -1.39 4.21
N GLN A 156 -4.15 -0.27 4.10
CA GLN A 156 -5.50 -0.17 4.64
C GLN A 156 -6.47 0.50 3.67
N TRP A 157 -7.72 0.04 3.74
CA TRP A 157 -8.87 0.72 3.14
C TRP A 157 -9.81 1.21 4.25
N TYR A 158 -10.33 2.42 4.08
CA TYR A 158 -11.25 3.05 4.99
C TYR A 158 -12.61 3.21 4.34
N PHE A 159 -13.66 2.86 5.07
CA PHE A 159 -15.06 3.06 4.67
C PHE A 159 -15.83 3.78 5.76
N GLU A 160 -17.00 4.28 5.40
CA GLU A 160 -18.00 4.78 6.35
C GLU A 160 -18.27 3.77 7.49
N PRO A 161 -18.69 4.26 8.67
CA PRO A 161 -19.04 3.38 9.78
C PRO A 161 -20.22 2.47 9.39
N LEU A 162 -20.19 1.23 9.86
CA LEU A 162 -21.28 0.28 9.65
C LEU A 162 -22.59 0.78 10.26
N THR A 163 -23.70 0.52 9.57
CA THR A 163 -25.06 0.80 10.06
C THR A 163 -25.71 -0.50 10.51
N GLY A 164 -26.33 -0.48 11.69
CA GLY A 164 -26.95 -1.68 12.28
C GLY A 164 -25.93 -2.76 12.72
N ARG A 165 -26.29 -4.03 12.54
CA ARG A 165 -25.47 -5.20 12.90
C ARG A 165 -25.44 -6.23 11.78
N PRO A 166 -24.74 -5.95 10.67
CA PRO A 166 -24.61 -6.92 9.60
C PRO A 166 -23.83 -8.15 10.06
N LYS A 167 -24.19 -9.32 9.53
CA LYS A 167 -23.49 -10.58 9.83
C LYS A 167 -22.14 -10.64 9.11
N PHE A 168 -22.12 -10.20 7.86
CA PHE A 168 -20.94 -10.19 7.03
C PHE A 168 -20.91 -8.97 6.12
N VAL A 169 -19.72 -8.71 5.58
CA VAL A 169 -19.49 -7.70 4.54
C VAL A 169 -18.75 -8.29 3.36
N GLU A 170 -18.98 -7.70 2.20
CA GLU A 170 -18.25 -7.94 0.98
C GLU A 170 -17.48 -6.67 0.65
N VAL A 171 -16.19 -6.81 0.36
CA VAL A 171 -15.30 -5.68 0.05
C VAL A 171 -14.53 -5.98 -1.21
N SER A 172 -14.51 -5.03 -2.13
CA SER A 172 -13.90 -5.22 -3.43
C SER A 172 -13.37 -3.94 -4.06
N GLU A 173 -12.53 -4.10 -5.05
CA GLU A 173 -12.14 -3.08 -6.02
C GLU A 173 -12.66 -3.54 -7.39
N GLU A 174 -13.71 -2.88 -7.88
CA GLU A 174 -14.32 -3.26 -9.15
C GLU A 174 -13.53 -2.66 -10.32
N VAL A 175 -12.73 -3.46 -11.03
CA VAL A 175 -11.96 -2.95 -12.18
C VAL A 175 -12.54 -3.44 -13.50
N ASP A 176 -13.53 -2.73 -14.06
CA ASP A 176 -14.09 -3.08 -15.38
C ASP A 176 -12.99 -3.45 -16.40
N PHE A 177 -13.06 -4.67 -16.94
CA PHE A 177 -12.10 -5.20 -17.91
C PHE A 177 -12.01 -4.31 -19.16
N ASN A 178 -13.08 -3.61 -19.53
CA ASN A 178 -13.06 -2.66 -20.64
C ASN A 178 -12.17 -1.44 -20.36
N TYR A 179 -12.04 -1.05 -19.10
CA TYR A 179 -11.19 0.05 -18.66
C TYR A 179 -9.71 -0.34 -18.67
N LEU A 180 -9.38 -1.54 -18.18
CA LEU A 180 -8.00 -2.08 -18.22
C LEU A 180 -7.44 -2.14 -19.64
N ARG A 181 -8.31 -2.36 -20.63
CA ARG A 181 -7.91 -2.49 -22.04
C ARG A 181 -7.50 -1.18 -22.70
N LYS A 182 -7.94 -0.02 -22.19
CA LYS A 182 -7.64 1.30 -22.76
C LYS A 182 -6.40 1.95 -22.13
N ASP A 183 -6.26 1.85 -20.81
CA ASP A 183 -5.17 2.53 -20.09
C ASP A 183 -3.92 1.64 -19.92
N PHE A 184 -4.04 0.32 -20.07
CA PHE A 184 -2.95 -0.62 -19.84
C PHE A 184 -2.74 -1.57 -21.02
N HIS A 185 -2.30 -1.04 -22.14
CA HIS A 185 -1.77 -1.83 -23.26
C HIS A 185 -0.45 -2.56 -22.91
N SER A 186 0.14 -2.31 -21.73
CA SER A 186 1.51 -2.70 -21.39
C SER A 186 1.68 -3.38 -20.02
N ILE A 187 0.60 -3.61 -19.24
CA ILE A 187 0.70 -4.48 -18.05
C ILE A 187 0.30 -5.89 -18.46
N PRO A 188 1.14 -6.92 -18.24
CA PRO A 188 0.76 -8.31 -18.45
C PRO A 188 -0.51 -8.61 -17.65
N LYS A 189 -1.54 -9.22 -18.28
CA LYS A 189 -2.78 -9.66 -17.60
C LYS A 189 -2.54 -10.50 -16.35
N GLU A 190 -1.35 -11.08 -16.24
CA GLU A 190 -0.88 -11.95 -15.17
C GLU A 190 -0.48 -11.21 -13.88
N GLU A 191 -0.32 -9.87 -13.91
CA GLU A 191 0.15 -9.09 -12.75
C GLU A 191 -0.96 -8.35 -11.99
N TRP A 192 -2.18 -8.25 -12.54
CA TRP A 192 -3.28 -7.56 -11.86
C TRP A 192 -4.27 -8.54 -11.26
N ILE A 193 -4.29 -8.61 -9.93
CA ILE A 193 -5.30 -9.38 -9.19
C ILE A 193 -6.47 -8.44 -8.95
N TRP A 194 -7.69 -8.82 -9.35
CA TRP A 194 -8.92 -8.13 -8.92
C TRP A 194 -9.13 -8.37 -7.42
N TRP A 195 -9.28 -7.30 -6.65
CA TRP A 195 -9.31 -7.38 -5.21
C TRP A 195 -10.75 -7.62 -4.76
N HIS A 196 -11.05 -8.81 -4.27
CA HIS A 196 -12.42 -9.17 -3.88
C HIS A 196 -12.42 -10.15 -2.71
N TRP A 197 -13.14 -9.80 -1.65
CA TRP A 197 -13.35 -10.66 -0.48
C TRP A 197 -14.83 -10.75 -0.17
N GLU A 198 -15.38 -11.95 -0.29
CA GLU A 198 -16.78 -12.24 0.00
C GLU A 198 -17.00 -12.69 1.44
N LYS A 199 -18.19 -12.39 1.96
CA LYS A 199 -18.70 -12.91 3.23
C LYS A 199 -17.68 -12.81 4.38
N VAL A 200 -17.03 -11.66 4.52
CA VAL A 200 -16.14 -11.36 5.65
C VAL A 200 -17.00 -11.29 6.90
N ASP A 201 -16.90 -12.31 7.75
CA ASP A 201 -17.68 -12.40 8.98
C ASP A 201 -17.29 -11.30 9.96
N LEU A 202 -18.28 -10.57 10.47
CA LEU A 202 -18.10 -9.49 11.43
C LEU A 202 -18.52 -9.86 12.85
N SER A 203 -18.97 -11.10 13.09
CA SER A 203 -19.47 -11.57 14.38
C SER A 203 -18.49 -11.31 15.54
N GLN A 204 -17.19 -11.35 15.26
CA GLN A 204 -16.12 -11.12 16.24
C GLN A 204 -15.70 -9.65 16.39
N CYS A 205 -16.24 -8.75 15.56
CA CYS A 205 -15.80 -7.34 15.48
C CYS A 205 -16.83 -6.39 16.11
N VAL A 206 -18.07 -6.84 16.33
CA VAL A 206 -19.18 -6.02 16.87
C VAL A 206 -19.22 -6.14 18.41
N PRO A 207 -19.47 -5.05 19.16
CA PRO A 207 -19.72 -5.14 20.60
C PRO A 207 -20.85 -6.12 20.92
N LYS A 208 -20.63 -7.04 21.86
CA LYS A 208 -21.75 -7.57 22.66
C LYS A 208 -22.29 -6.38 23.47
N GLU A 209 -23.58 -6.11 23.35
CA GLU A 209 -24.29 -5.21 24.26
C GLU A 209 -24.45 -5.86 25.63
#